data_AF-C0EGN3-F1
#
_entry.id   AF-C0EGN3-F1
#
_cell.length_a   1.000
_cell.length_b   1.000
_cell.length_c   1.000
_cell.angle_alpha   90.00
_cell.angle_beta   90.00
_cell.angle_gamma   90.00
#
_symmetry.space_group_name_H-M   'P 1'
#
loop_
_entity.id
_entity.type
_entity.pdbx_description
1 polymer ?
#
loop_
_entity_poly.entity_id
_entity_poly.type
_entity_poly.pdbx_seq_one_letter_code
_entity_poly.pdbx_strand_id
1 'polypeptide(L)'
;MNYREKFYIQFLASYPDLLKTAGAEMSLINSVYRNQALKIILSYFRAEHDYIIIDCGPTLGILLVNALVVSDEVIISIQTEEFAVDGIVQILNTIQNVRRVENHSLKIAGFLLTIVQENVIEYREIKKAMIEQFGDLVFSTAINQSA
;
A
#
# COMPACT_ATOMS: atom_id res chain seq x y z
N MET A 1 -23.50 13.30 -5.96
CA MET A 1 -22.14 12.96 -5.49
C MET A 1 -22.30 12.17 -4.19
N ASN A 2 -22.22 10.84 -4.26
CA ASN A 2 -22.26 9.99 -3.06
C ASN A 2 -20.82 9.68 -2.66
N TYR A 3 -20.31 10.40 -1.65
CA TYR A 3 -19.07 10.08 -0.96
C TYR A 3 -19.33 8.86 -0.07
N ARG A 4 -19.39 7.66 -0.68
CA ARG A 4 -19.42 6.42 0.10
C ARG A 4 -17.98 6.02 0.34
N GLU A 5 -17.61 6.07 1.62
CA GLU A 5 -16.58 5.29 2.32
C GLU A 5 -15.39 4.92 1.43
N LYS A 6 -14.30 5.69 1.53
CA LYS A 6 -13.06 5.41 0.79
C LYS A 6 -11.89 5.22 1.74
N PHE A 7 -11.33 4.02 1.75
CA PHE A 7 -10.10 3.70 2.47
C PHE A 7 -8.89 3.80 1.54
N TYR A 8 -7.85 4.54 1.95
CA TYR A 8 -6.61 4.71 1.21
C TYR A 8 -5.44 4.13 1.99
N ILE A 9 -4.67 3.24 1.37
CA ILE A 9 -3.38 2.81 1.93
C ILE A 9 -2.29 3.65 1.30
N GLN A 10 -1.42 4.25 2.12
CA GLN A 10 -0.16 4.83 1.68
C GLN A 10 0.97 3.93 2.19
N PHE A 11 1.90 3.57 1.32
CA PHE A 11 3.10 2.83 1.72
C PHE A 11 4.21 3.84 1.98
N LEU A 12 4.85 3.78 3.15
CA LEU A 12 6.08 4.53 3.43
C LEU A 12 7.14 3.52 3.88
N ALA A 13 8.17 3.34 3.05
CA ALA A 13 9.37 2.62 3.46
C ALA A 13 10.20 3.50 4.40
N SER A 14 9.79 3.54 5.68
CA SER A 14 10.64 3.73 6.87
C SER A 14 9.75 4.05 8.09
N TYR A 15 9.82 3.25 9.16
CA TYR A 15 9.27 3.64 10.46
C TYR A 15 10.10 3.12 11.65
N PRO A 16 10.18 3.84 12.81
CA PRO A 16 11.10 3.54 13.91
C PRO A 16 10.58 2.56 15.00
N ASP A 17 9.56 1.73 14.73
CA ASP A 17 8.93 0.88 15.76
C ASP A 17 8.77 -0.60 15.36
N LEU A 18 9.79 -1.12 14.66
CA LEU A 18 9.85 -2.49 14.12
C LEU A 18 9.53 -3.58 15.15
N LEU A 19 9.90 -3.38 16.42
CA LEU A 19 9.69 -4.35 17.50
C LEU A 19 8.22 -4.54 17.86
N LYS A 20 7.44 -3.44 17.89
CA LYS A 20 5.99 -3.51 18.17
C LYS A 20 5.24 -4.13 16.99
N THR A 21 5.63 -3.77 15.77
CA THR A 21 5.13 -4.38 14.54
C THR A 21 5.36 -5.90 14.54
N ALA A 22 6.58 -6.34 14.85
CA ALA A 22 6.91 -7.76 14.95
C ALA A 22 6.10 -8.50 16.04
N GLY A 23 5.89 -7.88 17.21
CA GLY A 23 5.06 -8.46 18.27
C GLY A 23 3.58 -8.61 17.89
N ALA A 24 3.04 -7.63 17.16
CA ALA A 24 1.68 -7.71 16.63
C ALA A 24 1.55 -8.83 15.57
N GLU A 25 2.53 -8.95 14.66
CA GLU A 25 2.55 -10.03 13.66
C GLU A 25 2.58 -11.42 14.31
N MET A 26 3.45 -11.63 15.30
CA MET A 26 3.54 -12.90 16.03
C MET A 26 2.23 -13.28 16.72
N SER A 27 1.53 -12.29 17.28
CA SER A 27 0.22 -12.52 17.91
C SER A 27 -0.85 -12.92 16.89
N LEU A 28 -0.78 -12.39 15.66
CA LEU A 28 -1.73 -12.69 14.60
C LEU A 28 -1.49 -14.06 13.96
N ILE A 29 -0.25 -14.55 13.84
CA ILE A 29 0.07 -15.81 13.13
C ILE A 29 -0.80 -17.00 13.60
N ASN A 30 -1.08 -17.07 14.90
CA ASN A 30 -1.83 -18.16 15.53
C ASN A 30 -3.35 -17.94 15.59
N SER A 31 -3.85 -16.80 15.10
CA SER A 31 -5.28 -16.48 15.11
C SER A 31 -6.02 -17.12 13.93
N VAL A 32 -7.24 -17.61 14.17
CA VAL A 32 -8.11 -18.18 13.13
C VAL A 32 -8.52 -17.12 12.10
N TYR A 33 -8.72 -15.88 12.54
CA TYR A 33 -9.14 -14.75 11.70
C TYR A 33 -8.01 -13.73 11.51
N ARG A 34 -6.78 -14.23 11.44
CA ARG A 34 -5.57 -13.42 11.47
C ARG A 34 -5.48 -12.34 10.39
N ASN A 35 -6.08 -12.56 9.21
CA ASN A 35 -6.11 -11.58 8.11
C ASN A 35 -7.25 -10.57 8.24
N GLN A 36 -8.21 -10.80 9.15
CA GLN A 36 -9.40 -9.97 9.35
C GLN A 36 -9.37 -9.21 10.68
N ALA A 37 -8.26 -9.26 11.41
CA ALA A 37 -8.14 -8.60 12.70
C ALA A 37 -8.40 -7.09 12.60
N LEU A 38 -7.82 -6.43 11.57
CA LEU A 38 -8.04 -5.00 11.35
C LEU A 38 -9.48 -4.68 10.94
N LYS A 39 -10.17 -5.62 10.28
CA LYS A 39 -11.57 -5.45 9.85
C LYS A 39 -12.50 -5.28 11.05
N ILE A 40 -12.28 -6.06 12.10
CA ILE A 40 -13.06 -6.00 13.33
C ILE A 40 -12.85 -4.63 13.99
N ILE A 41 -11.59 -4.19 14.12
CA ILE A 41 -11.24 -2.91 14.76
C ILE A 41 -11.86 -1.74 13.99
N LEU A 42 -11.67 -1.69 12.67
CA LEU A 42 -12.15 -0.56 11.86
C LEU A 42 -13.67 -0.51 11.74
N SER A 43 -14.38 -1.62 11.96
CA SER A 43 -15.85 -1.63 11.89
C SER A 43 -16.51 -0.64 12.86
N TYR A 44 -15.86 -0.34 13.99
CA TYR A 44 -16.34 0.63 14.97
C TYR A 44 -16.13 2.10 14.54
N PHE A 45 -15.15 2.38 13.68
CA PHE A 45 -14.78 3.73 13.27
C PHE A 45 -15.34 4.12 11.89
N ARG A 46 -15.81 3.14 11.09
CA ARG A 46 -16.28 3.36 9.71
C ARG A 46 -17.36 4.42 9.60
N ALA A 47 -18.34 4.41 10.51
CA ALA A 47 -19.48 5.32 10.45
C ALA A 47 -19.14 6.77 10.82
N GLU A 48 -17.97 7.00 11.42
CA GLU A 48 -17.57 8.29 11.98
C GLU A 48 -16.58 9.06 11.09
N HIS A 49 -16.06 8.42 10.03
CA HIS A 49 -14.99 8.98 9.20
C HIS A 49 -15.31 8.85 7.72
N ASP A 50 -15.19 9.96 6.97
CA ASP A 50 -15.32 9.94 5.51
C ASP A 50 -14.16 9.17 4.83
N TYR A 51 -12.99 9.22 5.46
CA TYR A 51 -11.76 8.60 4.98
C TYR A 51 -10.95 8.02 6.15
N ILE A 52 -10.34 6.87 5.90
CA ILE A 52 -9.36 6.26 6.80
C ILE A 52 -8.12 5.94 5.98
N ILE A 53 -6.98 6.45 6.43
CA ILE A 53 -5.67 6.18 5.83
C ILE A 53 -4.95 5.14 6.68
N ILE A 54 -4.48 4.08 6.03
CA ILE A 54 -3.73 3.02 6.69
C ILE A 54 -2.30 3.07 6.15
N ASP A 55 -1.36 3.51 6.98
CA ASP A 55 0.06 3.47 6.65
C ASP A 55 0.63 2.10 7.03
N CYS A 56 1.05 1.37 6.02
CA CYS A 56 1.72 0.08 6.22
C CYS A 56 3.22 0.33 6.06
N GLY A 57 3.98 0.08 7.13
CA GLY A 57 5.44 0.06 7.04
C GLY A 57 5.96 -0.98 6.02
N PRO A 58 7.28 -1.11 5.83
CA PRO A 58 7.87 -1.83 4.69
C PRO A 58 7.61 -3.35 4.66
N THR A 59 6.93 -3.91 5.67
CA THR A 59 6.76 -5.34 5.83
C THR A 59 5.69 -5.89 4.87
N LEU A 60 6.10 -6.81 3.99
CA LEU A 60 5.19 -7.61 3.15
C LEU A 60 4.55 -8.78 3.93
N GLY A 61 4.12 -8.50 5.15
CA GLY A 61 3.68 -9.48 6.15
C GLY A 61 2.16 -9.51 6.36
N ILE A 62 1.75 -10.09 7.49
CA ILE A 62 0.33 -10.26 7.80
C ILE A 62 -0.39 -8.93 8.05
N LEU A 63 0.33 -7.89 8.48
CA LEU A 63 -0.24 -6.56 8.67
C LEU A 63 -0.61 -5.90 7.34
N LEU A 64 0.23 -6.06 6.31
CA LEU A 64 -0.10 -5.63 4.95
C LEU A 64 -1.36 -6.36 4.46
N VAL A 65 -1.43 -7.67 4.64
CA VAL A 65 -2.63 -8.44 4.24
C VAL A 65 -3.87 -7.89 4.95
N ASN A 66 -3.80 -7.65 6.27
CA ASN A 66 -4.92 -7.06 7.01
C ASN A 66 -5.35 -5.70 6.45
N ALA A 67 -4.40 -4.82 6.12
CA ALA A 67 -4.68 -3.53 5.52
C ALA A 67 -5.37 -3.67 4.16
N LEU A 68 -4.87 -4.55 3.29
CA LEU A 68 -5.46 -4.83 1.99
C LEU A 68 -6.87 -5.43 2.11
N VAL A 69 -7.12 -6.29 3.10
CA VAL A 69 -8.42 -6.92 3.34
C VAL A 69 -9.51 -5.90 3.70
N VAL A 70 -9.15 -4.79 4.36
CA VAL A 70 -10.12 -3.78 4.80
C VAL A 70 -10.29 -2.61 3.85
N SER A 71 -9.34 -2.40 2.94
CA SER A 71 -9.28 -1.18 2.13
C SER A 71 -10.08 -1.27 0.84
N ASP A 72 -10.63 -0.15 0.36
CA ASP A 72 -11.26 -0.10 -0.97
C ASP A 72 -10.23 0.15 -2.06
N GLU A 73 -9.26 1.02 -1.76
CA GLU A 73 -8.25 1.49 -2.71
C GLU A 73 -6.85 1.43 -2.06
N VAL A 74 -5.84 1.02 -2.82
CA VAL A 74 -4.42 1.02 -2.41
C VAL A 74 -3.60 1.91 -3.34
N ILE A 75 -2.77 2.77 -2.74
CA ILE A 75 -1.71 3.50 -3.44
C ILE A 75 -0.40 2.78 -3.17
N ILE A 76 0.29 2.37 -4.25
CA ILE A 76 1.58 1.70 -4.15
C ILE A 76 2.66 2.76 -4.32
N SER A 77 3.39 3.07 -3.25
CA SER A 77 4.54 3.96 -3.38
C SER A 77 5.76 3.20 -3.86
N ILE A 78 6.55 3.84 -4.71
CA ILE A 78 7.76 3.28 -5.28
C ILE A 78 8.88 4.29 -5.06
N GLN A 79 9.91 3.87 -4.33
CA GLN A 79 11.15 4.61 -4.19
C GLN A 79 12.04 4.27 -5.38
N THR A 80 12.47 5.28 -6.14
CA THR A 80 13.21 5.04 -7.39
C THR A 80 14.66 4.61 -7.16
N GLU A 81 15.24 4.92 -6.00
CA GLU A 81 16.62 4.51 -5.65
C GLU A 81 16.73 3.01 -5.32
N GLU A 82 15.65 2.44 -4.79
CA GLU A 82 15.55 1.02 -4.41
C GLU A 82 14.60 0.26 -5.36
N PHE A 83 14.46 0.75 -6.61
CA PHE A 83 13.53 0.17 -7.58
C PHE A 83 13.92 -1.27 -7.91
N ALA A 84 13.29 -2.21 -7.21
CA ALA A 84 13.36 -3.62 -7.48
C ALA A 84 12.05 -4.06 -8.13
N VAL A 85 12.11 -4.43 -9.41
CA VAL A 85 10.98 -5.01 -10.16
C VAL A 85 10.36 -6.19 -9.39
N ASP A 86 11.20 -6.99 -8.72
CA ASP A 86 10.77 -8.11 -7.89
C ASP A 86 9.85 -7.68 -6.74
N GLY A 87 10.13 -6.54 -6.10
CA GLY A 87 9.30 -6.00 -5.02
C GLY A 87 7.89 -5.62 -5.51
N ILE A 88 7.82 -5.00 -6.70
CA ILE A 88 6.55 -4.65 -7.35
C ILE A 88 5.75 -5.91 -7.70
N VAL A 89 6.41 -6.94 -8.24
CA VAL A 89 5.77 -8.21 -8.56
C VAL A 89 5.20 -8.86 -7.29
N GLN A 90 5.95 -8.85 -6.18
CA GLN A 90 5.49 -9.42 -4.91
C GLN A 90 4.26 -8.71 -4.34
N ILE A 91 4.22 -7.38 -4.33
CA ILE A 91 3.05 -6.63 -3.84
C ILE A 91 1.83 -6.86 -4.75
N LEU A 92 2.02 -6.87 -6.07
CA LEU A 92 0.94 -7.13 -7.03
C LEU A 92 0.36 -8.54 -6.85
N ASN A 93 1.20 -9.55 -6.66
CA ASN A 93 0.75 -10.92 -6.37
C ASN A 93 -0.02 -10.99 -5.05
N THR A 94 0.44 -10.26 -4.04
CA THR A 94 -0.25 -10.17 -2.74
C THR A 94 -1.63 -9.54 -2.90
N ILE A 95 -1.72 -8.41 -3.61
CA ILE A 95 -3.00 -7.73 -3.92
C ILE A 95 -3.93 -8.65 -4.70
N GLN A 96 -3.44 -9.36 -5.73
CA GLN A 96 -4.25 -10.30 -6.51
C GLN A 96 -4.78 -11.44 -5.64
N ASN A 97 -3.96 -11.99 -4.74
CA ASN A 97 -4.40 -13.04 -3.82
C ASN A 97 -5.47 -12.54 -2.86
N VAL A 98 -5.26 -11.37 -2.25
CA VAL A 98 -6.27 -10.76 -1.36
C VAL A 98 -7.57 -10.48 -2.12
N ARG A 99 -7.49 -9.96 -3.34
CA ARG A 99 -8.65 -9.73 -4.21
C ARG A 99 -9.43 -11.01 -4.50
N ARG A 100 -8.74 -12.13 -4.68
CA ARG A 100 -9.37 -13.42 -5.01
C ARG A 100 -10.00 -14.11 -3.80
N VAL A 101 -9.45 -13.91 -2.60
CA VAL A 101 -9.82 -14.72 -1.42
C VAL A 101 -10.64 -13.93 -0.41
N GLU A 102 -10.31 -12.67 -0.14
CA GLU A 102 -10.83 -11.94 1.02
C GLU A 102 -11.49 -10.59 0.68
N ASN A 103 -10.98 -9.84 -0.30
CA ASN A 103 -11.48 -8.51 -0.63
C ASN A 103 -11.58 -8.27 -2.16
N HIS A 104 -12.65 -8.81 -2.77
CA HIS A 104 -12.92 -8.72 -4.20
C HIS A 104 -13.11 -7.29 -4.73
N SER A 105 -13.46 -6.34 -3.87
CA SER A 105 -13.67 -4.94 -4.22
C SER A 105 -12.39 -4.10 -4.22
N LEU A 106 -11.27 -4.61 -3.70
CA LEU A 106 -10.01 -3.87 -3.61
C LEU A 106 -9.53 -3.43 -5.01
N LYS A 107 -9.23 -2.14 -5.14
CA LYS A 107 -8.71 -1.50 -6.35
C LYS A 107 -7.33 -0.94 -6.10
N ILE A 108 -6.52 -0.91 -7.15
CA ILE A 108 -5.29 -0.11 -7.15
C ILE A 108 -5.71 1.29 -7.59
N ALA A 109 -5.54 2.28 -6.70
CA ALA A 109 -5.79 3.69 -7.03
C ALA A 109 -4.68 4.25 -7.92
N GLY A 110 -3.44 3.82 -7.70
CA GLY A 110 -2.32 4.19 -8.55
C GLY A 110 -0.95 3.89 -7.93
N PHE A 111 0.07 4.20 -8.70
CA PHE A 111 1.47 4.11 -8.33
C PHE A 111 2.03 5.51 -8.10
N LEU A 112 2.59 5.72 -6.91
CA LEU A 112 3.16 6.99 -6.50
C LEU A 112 4.68 6.89 -6.49
N LEU A 113 5.34 7.57 -7.43
CA LEU A 113 6.80 7.66 -7.44
C LEU A 113 7.25 8.63 -6.33
N THR A 114 8.20 8.18 -5.51
CA THR A 114 8.75 8.92 -4.36
C THR A 114 10.26 9.06 -4.50
N ILE A 115 10.80 10.15 -3.94
CA ILE A 115 12.21 10.57 -4.08
C ILE A 115 12.54 10.88 -5.54
N VAL A 116 11.96 11.97 -6.02
CA VAL A 116 12.13 12.44 -7.39
C VAL A 116 13.47 13.15 -7.55
N GLN A 117 14.26 12.68 -8.51
CA GLN A 117 15.43 13.40 -8.98
C GLN A 117 15.34 13.51 -10.51
N GLU A 118 14.65 14.53 -11.03
CA GLU A 118 14.39 14.66 -12.48
C GLU A 118 15.66 14.75 -13.35
N ASN A 119 16.76 15.18 -12.74
CA ASN A 119 18.06 15.28 -13.37
C ASN A 119 18.82 13.94 -13.41
N VAL A 120 18.32 12.90 -12.74
CA VAL A 120 18.89 11.56 -12.68
C VAL A 120 18.31 10.70 -13.79
N ILE A 121 19.18 10.03 -14.54
CA ILE A 121 18.80 9.23 -15.71
C ILE A 121 17.96 8.03 -15.27
N GLU A 122 18.38 7.37 -14.20
CA GLU A 122 17.75 6.20 -13.59
C GLU A 122 16.29 6.50 -13.20
N TYR A 123 16.04 7.67 -12.58
CA TYR A 123 14.68 8.12 -12.27
C TYR A 123 13.80 8.21 -13.54
N ARG A 124 14.33 8.81 -14.62
CA ARG A 124 13.58 8.96 -15.89
C ARG A 124 13.30 7.62 -16.54
N GLU A 125 14.26 6.69 -16.50
CA GLU A 125 14.11 5.35 -17.04
C GLU A 125 13.05 4.55 -16.26
N ILE A 126 13.09 4.60 -14.92
CA ILE A 126 12.08 3.96 -14.06
C ILE A 126 10.71 4.57 -14.32
N LYS A 127 10.60 5.91 -14.34
CA LYS A 127 9.33 6.59 -14.63
C LYS A 127 8.77 6.19 -15.99
N LYS A 128 9.61 6.11 -17.02
CA LYS A 128 9.21 5.69 -18.36
C LYS A 128 8.70 4.24 -18.35
N ALA A 129 9.45 3.31 -17.75
CA ALA A 129 9.05 1.91 -17.65
C ALA A 129 7.72 1.74 -16.90
N MET A 130 7.54 2.48 -15.80
CA MET A 130 6.30 2.48 -15.02
C MET A 130 5.11 3.00 -15.84
N ILE A 131 5.28 4.10 -16.59
CA ILE A 131 4.23 4.64 -17.45
C ILE A 131 3.92 3.68 -18.60
N GLU A 132 4.93 3.06 -19.22
CA GLU A 132 4.74 2.07 -20.28
C GLU A 132 3.96 0.85 -19.79
N GLN A 133 4.21 0.41 -18.55
CA GLN A 133 3.59 -0.78 -17.99
C GLN A 133 2.20 -0.52 -17.36
N PHE A 134 2.02 0.62 -16.68
CA PHE A 134 0.84 0.90 -15.85
C PHE A 134 0.00 2.09 -16.33
N GLY A 135 0.48 2.85 -17.32
CA GLY A 135 -0.26 3.95 -17.95
C GLY A 135 -0.75 4.99 -16.96
N ASP A 136 -2.03 5.32 -17.06
CA ASP A 136 -2.70 6.36 -16.27
C ASP A 136 -2.79 6.04 -14.76
N LEU A 137 -2.42 4.82 -14.33
CA LEU A 137 -2.31 4.50 -12.90
C LEU A 137 -1.07 5.12 -12.26
N VAL A 138 -0.07 5.54 -13.04
CA VAL A 138 1.09 6.25 -12.49
C VAL A 138 0.69 7.71 -12.24
N PHE A 139 0.78 8.15 -10.98
CA PHE A 139 0.43 9.53 -10.64
C PHE A 139 1.36 10.52 -11.36
N SER A 140 0.76 11.59 -11.90
CA SER A 140 1.49 12.68 -12.54
C SER A 140 2.33 13.48 -11.55
N THR A 141 1.84 13.57 -10.31
CA THR A 141 2.53 14.21 -9.18
C THR A 141 3.47 13.20 -8.54
N ALA A 142 4.71 13.62 -8.32
CA ALA A 142 5.70 12.82 -7.62
C ALA A 142 6.22 13.60 -6.41
N ILE A 143 6.53 12.88 -5.32
CA ILE A 143 6.91 13.50 -4.04
C ILE A 143 8.43 13.70 -4.00
N ASN A 144 8.86 14.95 -3.94
CA ASN A 144 10.27 15.34 -3.75
C ASN A 144 10.68 15.17 -2.28
N GLN A 145 11.94 14.82 -2.03
CA GLN A 145 12.51 14.97 -0.69
C GLN A 145 12.61 16.46 -0.38
N SER A 146 11.93 16.90 0.68
CA SER A 146 12.06 18.27 1.17
C SER A 146 13.34 18.36 2.00
N ALA A 147 14.17 19.36 1.71
CA ALA A 147 15.43 19.64 2.40
C ALA A 147 15.21 20.11 3.84
#